data_AF-A0A3A1X797-F1
#
_entry.id   AF-A0A3A1X797-F1
#
_cell.length_a   1.000
_cell.length_b   1.000
_cell.length_c   1.000
_cell.angle_alpha   90.00
_cell.angle_beta   90.00
_cell.angle_gamma   90.00
#
_symmetry.space_group_name_H-M   'P 1'
#
loop_
_entity.id
_entity.type
_entity.pdbx_description
1 polymer ?
#
loop_
_entity_poly.entity_id
_entity_poly.type
_entity_poly.pdbx_seq_one_letter_code
_entity_poly.pdbx_strand_id
1 'polypeptide(L)'
;MPEVQFAGTRQSEQANATDAAAGISHAVIQDVSGRLYDIFVSSNAKGQKRLHDRARAAWVLQKTKGLAALGFAHEEMLKFVPGSLSNKANQTNHANQANQQDSTNSQNQNELHFDSIGEADFNNPTVLICNHLNGNARELSLLTTDDCVNAGTAIGAIHRLSPSFLTKSDYPS
;
A
#
# COMPACT_ATOMS: atom_id res chain seq x y z
N MET A 1 -14.77 -12.69 8.96
CA MET A 1 -14.40 -12.18 7.61
C MET A 1 -15.47 -12.66 6.64
N PRO A 2 -15.85 -11.91 5.60
CA PRO A 2 -16.48 -12.54 4.44
C PRO A 2 -15.46 -13.54 3.84
N GLU A 3 -15.92 -14.72 3.43
CA GLU A 3 -15.06 -15.73 2.81
C GLU A 3 -14.63 -15.28 1.41
N VAL A 4 -13.49 -14.60 1.32
CA VAL A 4 -12.80 -14.42 0.04
C VAL A 4 -12.14 -15.74 -0.31
N GLN A 5 -12.73 -16.48 -1.24
CA GLN A 5 -12.18 -17.70 -1.79
C GLN A 5 -11.17 -17.34 -2.89
N PHE A 6 -9.98 -17.95 -2.83
CA PHE A 6 -8.89 -17.70 -3.77
C PHE A 6 -8.77 -18.83 -4.80
N ALA A 7 -8.65 -18.48 -6.07
CA ALA A 7 -8.56 -19.40 -7.19
C ALA A 7 -7.11 -19.70 -7.62
N GLY A 8 -6.17 -18.79 -7.35
CA GLY A 8 -4.76 -18.99 -7.73
C GLY A 8 -3.81 -17.95 -7.17
N THR A 9 -2.51 -18.25 -7.24
CA THR A 9 -1.41 -17.35 -6.90
C THR A 9 -0.27 -17.51 -7.90
N ARG A 10 0.42 -16.42 -8.24
CA ARG A 10 1.59 -16.42 -9.12
C ARG A 10 2.59 -15.32 -8.74
N GLN A 11 3.82 -15.41 -9.26
CA GLN A 11 4.75 -14.29 -9.20
C GLN A 11 4.25 -13.15 -10.09
N SER A 12 4.54 -11.90 -9.69
CA SER A 12 4.17 -10.73 -10.50
C SER A 12 5.12 -10.53 -11.68
N GLU A 13 4.55 -10.11 -12.79
CA GLU A 13 5.24 -9.70 -14.01
C GLU A 13 5.87 -8.29 -13.90
N GLN A 14 5.73 -7.64 -12.74
CA GLN A 14 6.20 -6.28 -12.43
C GLN A 14 7.33 -6.29 -11.40
N ALA A 15 8.34 -7.13 -11.66
CA ALA A 15 9.48 -7.31 -10.77
C ALA A 15 10.22 -5.98 -10.50
N ASN A 16 10.30 -5.59 -9.22
CA ASN A 16 10.96 -4.36 -8.78
C ASN A 16 12.25 -4.68 -8.02
N ALA A 17 13.40 -4.42 -8.63
CA ALA A 17 14.71 -4.69 -8.03
C ALA A 17 14.95 -3.96 -6.70
N THR A 18 14.33 -2.78 -6.50
CA THR A 18 14.45 -2.02 -5.25
C THR A 18 13.61 -2.64 -4.13
N ASP A 19 12.46 -3.24 -4.48
CA ASP A 19 11.61 -3.97 -3.54
C ASP A 19 12.29 -5.27 -3.10
N ALA A 20 12.82 -6.04 -4.06
CA ALA A 20 13.60 -7.25 -3.78
C ALA A 20 14.82 -6.95 -2.90
N ALA A 21 15.58 -5.90 -3.21
CA ALA A 21 16.72 -5.42 -2.40
C ALA A 21 16.32 -4.74 -1.08
N ALA A 22 15.02 -4.62 -0.79
CA ALA A 22 14.49 -4.22 0.51
C ALA A 22 13.90 -5.40 1.30
N GLY A 23 13.91 -6.62 0.75
CA GLY A 23 13.29 -7.80 1.35
C GLY A 23 11.77 -7.80 1.28
N ILE A 24 11.19 -7.20 0.24
CA ILE A 24 9.76 -7.27 -0.06
C ILE A 24 9.51 -8.48 -0.97
N SER A 25 8.64 -9.38 -0.52
CA SER A 25 8.04 -10.44 -1.35
C SER A 25 6.78 -9.90 -2.02
N HIS A 26 6.55 -10.27 -3.27
CA HIS A 26 5.41 -9.83 -4.08
C HIS A 26 4.76 -11.02 -4.79
N ALA A 27 3.45 -11.18 -4.62
CA ALA A 27 2.64 -12.18 -5.31
C ALA A 27 1.38 -11.54 -5.89
N VAL A 28 0.91 -12.08 -7.02
CA VAL A 28 -0.42 -11.77 -7.57
C VAL A 28 -1.36 -12.88 -7.16
N ILE A 29 -2.48 -12.54 -6.51
CA ILE A 29 -3.52 -13.50 -6.11
C ILE A 29 -4.79 -13.26 -6.91
N GLN A 30 -5.43 -14.35 -7.34
CA GLN A 30 -6.72 -14.33 -8.02
C GLN A 30 -7.85 -14.81 -7.09
N ASP A 31 -8.97 -14.09 -7.02
CA ASP A 31 -10.19 -14.58 -6.37
C ASP A 31 -11.04 -15.46 -7.30
N VAL A 32 -12.07 -16.12 -6.76
CA VAL A 32 -13.01 -16.94 -7.55
C VAL A 32 -13.86 -16.15 -8.57
N SER A 33 -13.88 -14.81 -8.51
CA SER A 33 -14.50 -13.95 -9.53
C SER A 33 -13.55 -13.60 -10.68
N GLY A 34 -12.28 -14.01 -10.57
CA GLY A 34 -11.23 -13.74 -11.55
C GLY A 34 -10.47 -12.44 -11.30
N ARG A 35 -10.79 -11.66 -10.25
CA ARG A 35 -10.10 -10.41 -9.91
C ARG A 35 -8.70 -10.69 -9.40
N LEU A 36 -7.77 -9.82 -9.79
CA LEU A 36 -6.35 -9.93 -9.46
C LEU A 36 -5.95 -8.86 -8.43
N TYR A 37 -5.13 -9.28 -7.46
CA TYR A 37 -4.66 -8.47 -6.35
C TYR A 37 -3.14 -8.58 -6.23
N ASP A 38 -2.45 -7.45 -6.15
CA ASP A 38 -1.03 -7.41 -5.79
C ASP A 38 -0.89 -7.43 -4.26
N ILE A 39 -0.16 -8.42 -3.74
CA ILE A 39 0.15 -8.55 -2.32
C ILE A 39 1.65 -8.40 -2.12
N PHE A 40 2.03 -7.38 -1.35
CA PHE A 40 3.41 -7.11 -0.95
C PHE A 40 3.57 -7.39 0.54
N VAL A 41 4.64 -8.11 0.91
CA VAL A 41 4.92 -8.51 2.30
C VAL A 41 6.38 -8.27 2.64
N SER A 42 6.67 -7.70 3.81
CA SER A 42 8.05 -7.64 4.32
C SER A 42 8.13 -7.68 5.85
N SER A 43 9.10 -8.45 6.35
CA SER A 43 9.57 -8.41 7.74
C SER A 43 10.89 -7.66 7.92
N ASN A 44 11.54 -7.22 6.83
CA ASN A 44 12.77 -6.42 6.88
C ASN A 44 12.41 -4.96 7.12
N ALA A 45 13.08 -4.29 8.06
CA ALA A 45 12.86 -2.88 8.38
C ALA A 45 12.85 -1.93 7.15
N LYS A 46 13.76 -2.16 6.19
CA LYS A 46 13.84 -1.37 4.95
C LYS A 46 12.62 -1.59 4.07
N GLY A 47 12.14 -2.83 3.97
CA GLY A 47 10.94 -3.21 3.23
C GLY A 47 9.66 -2.74 3.92
N GLN A 48 9.54 -2.90 5.23
CA GLN A 48 8.41 -2.40 6.02
C GLN A 48 8.24 -0.88 5.87
N LYS A 49 9.32 -0.09 6.03
CA LYS A 49 9.27 1.37 5.80
C LYS A 49 8.80 1.69 4.38
N ARG A 50 9.33 0.98 3.38
CA ARG A 50 8.97 1.19 1.97
C ARG A 50 7.51 0.83 1.66
N LEU A 51 6.96 -0.21 2.27
CA LEU A 51 5.53 -0.56 2.16
C LEU A 51 4.64 0.47 2.87
N HIS A 52 5.08 1.00 4.01
CA HIS A 52 4.39 2.09 4.71
C HIS A 52 4.38 3.38 3.89
N ASP A 53 5.53 3.78 3.32
CA ASP A 53 5.63 4.94 2.42
C ASP A 53 4.72 4.75 1.18
N ARG A 54 4.72 3.55 0.58
CA ARG A 54 3.84 3.18 -0.55
C ARG A 54 2.35 3.25 -0.18
N ALA A 55 1.97 2.67 0.96
CA ALA A 55 0.59 2.70 1.45
C ALA A 55 0.08 4.14 1.65
N ARG A 56 0.91 5.01 2.24
CA ARG A 56 0.60 6.44 2.40
C ARG A 56 0.46 7.15 1.04
N ALA A 57 1.34 6.87 0.09
CA ALA A 57 1.27 7.45 -1.25
C ALA A 57 0.00 7.01 -1.98
N ALA A 58 -0.31 5.71 -2.02
CA ALA A 58 -1.52 5.18 -2.64
C ALA A 58 -2.80 5.77 -2.02
N TRP A 59 -2.86 5.91 -0.69
CA TRP A 59 -3.99 6.52 0.02
C TRP A 59 -4.20 8.00 -0.34
N VAL A 60 -3.13 8.79 -0.41
CA VAL A 60 -3.18 10.20 -0.85
C VAL A 60 -3.63 10.30 -2.30
N LEU A 61 -3.15 9.40 -3.15
CA LEU A 61 -3.57 9.35 -4.54
C LEU A 61 -5.06 9.03 -4.66
N GLN A 62 -5.56 7.95 -4.04
CA GLN A 62 -6.97 7.55 -4.06
C GLN A 62 -7.96 8.67 -3.64
N LYS A 63 -7.57 9.53 -2.70
CA LYS A 63 -8.39 10.68 -2.27
C LYS A 63 -8.43 11.83 -3.29
N THR A 64 -7.50 11.87 -4.23
CA THR A 64 -7.32 12.97 -5.19
C THR A 64 -8.13 12.73 -6.47
N LYS A 65 -9.33 13.32 -6.53
CA LYS A 65 -10.26 13.22 -7.69
C LYS A 65 -9.66 13.60 -9.06
N GLY A 66 -8.53 14.31 -9.10
CA GLY A 66 -7.87 14.73 -10.34
C GLY A 66 -7.08 13.64 -11.07
N LEU A 67 -6.81 12.49 -10.44
CA LEU A 67 -5.92 11.47 -11.02
C LEU A 67 -6.54 10.64 -12.16
N ALA A 68 -7.87 10.51 -12.20
CA ALA A 68 -8.54 9.82 -13.30
C ALA A 68 -8.28 10.46 -14.68
N ALA A 69 -7.86 11.73 -14.71
CA ALA A 69 -7.50 12.45 -15.92
C ALA A 69 -6.03 12.26 -16.37
N LEU A 70 -5.23 11.42 -15.67
CA LEU A 70 -3.82 11.22 -15.98
C LEU A 70 -3.55 10.35 -17.22
N GLY A 71 -4.50 9.52 -17.64
CA GLY A 71 -4.33 8.60 -18.77
C GLY A 71 -3.48 7.36 -18.47
N PHE A 72 -3.08 7.14 -17.21
CA PHE A 72 -2.42 5.92 -16.74
C PHE A 72 -2.98 5.49 -15.37
N ALA A 73 -2.89 4.21 -15.06
CA ALA A 73 -3.34 3.66 -13.78
C ALA A 73 -2.26 3.85 -12.70
N HIS A 74 -2.70 4.08 -11.46
CA HIS A 74 -1.83 4.16 -10.27
C HIS A 74 -2.19 3.04 -9.29
N GLU A 75 -1.29 2.75 -8.35
CA GLU A 75 -1.59 1.79 -7.27
C GLU A 75 -2.83 2.24 -6.48
N GLU A 76 -3.75 1.30 -6.29
CA GLU A 76 -4.98 1.50 -5.51
C GLU A 76 -4.94 0.55 -4.30
N MET A 77 -4.67 1.10 -3.12
CA MET A 77 -4.59 0.35 -1.87
C MET A 77 -5.97 -0.11 -1.40
N LEU A 78 -6.16 -1.41 -1.27
CA LEU A 78 -7.36 -2.01 -0.68
C LEU A 78 -7.21 -2.22 0.82
N LYS A 79 -6.04 -2.67 1.25
CA LYS A 79 -5.74 -2.93 2.65
C LYS A 79 -4.26 -2.74 2.93
N PHE A 80 -3.98 -2.07 4.02
CA PHE A 80 -2.66 -2.05 4.65
C PHE A 80 -2.77 -2.67 6.05
N VAL A 81 -1.77 -3.46 6.40
CA VAL A 81 -1.57 -4.02 7.75
C VAL A 81 -0.12 -3.68 8.13
N PRO A 82 0.10 -2.68 9.00
CA PRO A 82 1.43 -2.43 9.53
C PRO A 82 1.84 -3.58 10.48
N GLY A 83 3.11 -3.95 10.50
CA GLY A 83 3.72 -4.33 11.79
C GLY A 83 3.78 -3.08 12.69
N SER A 84 3.68 -3.24 14.02
CA SER A 84 3.67 -2.23 15.13
C SER A 84 4.85 -1.19 15.10
N LEU A 85 5.33 -0.58 16.19
CA LEU A 85 6.80 -0.37 16.34
C LEU A 85 7.30 -1.24 17.47
N SER A 86 8.61 -1.41 17.49
CA SER A 86 9.30 -1.30 18.77
C SER A 86 9.13 0.12 19.33
N ASN A 87 8.00 0.36 19.99
CA ASN A 87 7.59 1.66 20.50
C ASN A 87 8.48 2.03 21.70
N LYS A 88 9.69 2.54 21.43
CA LYS A 88 10.69 2.91 22.45
C LYS A 88 10.32 4.19 23.23
N ALA A 89 9.10 4.70 23.04
CA ALA A 89 8.57 5.89 23.69
C ALA A 89 7.72 5.61 24.96
N ASN A 90 7.54 4.35 25.36
CA ASN A 90 6.78 3.99 26.58
C ASN A 90 7.55 3.03 27.51
N GLN A 91 8.74 3.45 27.96
CA GLN A 91 9.38 2.92 29.18
C GLN A 91 9.53 4.01 30.25
N THR A 92 8.42 4.61 30.65
CA THR A 92 8.34 5.39 31.89
C THR A 92 6.98 5.22 32.56
N ASN A 93 6.97 4.48 33.66
CA ASN A 93 6.04 4.58 34.79
C ASN A 93 4.53 4.44 34.52
N HIS A 94 4.00 3.22 34.69
CA HIS A 94 2.75 3.03 35.45
C HIS A 94 2.81 1.76 36.31
N ALA A 95 3.30 1.91 37.54
CA ALA A 95 2.94 0.99 38.61
C ALA A 95 1.51 1.30 39.08
N ASN A 96 0.79 0.27 39.52
CA ASN A 96 -0.52 0.31 40.18
C ASN A 96 -1.71 0.85 39.37
N GLN A 97 -2.59 -0.06 38.92
CA GLN A 97 -3.89 -0.26 39.58
C GLN A 97 -4.59 -1.54 39.12
N ALA A 98 -5.51 -2.05 39.94
CA ALA A 98 -6.17 -3.35 39.77
C ALA A 98 -7.70 -3.20 39.63
N ASN A 99 -8.34 -4.25 39.07
CA ASN A 99 -9.78 -4.53 39.06
C ASN A 99 -10.75 -3.47 38.49
N GLN A 100 -11.38 -3.82 37.36
CA GLN A 100 -12.83 -4.14 37.35
C GLN A 100 -13.26 -4.86 36.06
N GLN A 101 -14.26 -5.74 36.19
CA GLN A 101 -15.02 -6.35 35.09
C GLN A 101 -16.27 -5.50 34.83
N ASP A 102 -16.75 -5.36 33.59
CA ASP A 102 -17.99 -6.03 33.13
C ASP A 102 -18.26 -5.81 31.62
N SER A 103 -19.37 -6.37 31.15
CA SER A 103 -19.79 -6.68 29.79
C SER A 103 -20.51 -5.52 29.08
N THR A 104 -20.40 -5.40 27.74
CA THR A 104 -21.53 -5.58 26.78
C THR A 104 -21.17 -5.26 25.31
N ASN A 105 -22.01 -5.76 24.40
CA ASN A 105 -21.87 -5.77 22.95
C ASN A 105 -22.36 -4.47 22.28
N SER A 106 -21.72 -4.03 21.19
CA SER A 106 -22.33 -3.10 20.22
C SER A 106 -21.73 -3.27 18.81
N GLN A 107 -22.61 -3.35 17.82
CA GLN A 107 -22.30 -3.64 16.41
C GLN A 107 -21.95 -2.36 15.63
N ASN A 108 -21.40 -2.55 14.43
CA ASN A 108 -21.27 -1.55 13.35
C ASN A 108 -20.41 -0.31 13.64
N GLN A 109 -19.20 -0.31 13.10
CA GLN A 109 -18.94 0.48 11.88
C GLN A 109 -17.65 0.03 11.15
N ASN A 110 -17.74 -0.16 9.83
CA ASN A 110 -16.56 -0.29 8.96
C ASN A 110 -15.98 1.11 8.68
N GLU A 111 -15.50 1.79 9.72
CA GLU A 111 -14.71 3.01 9.56
C GLU A 111 -13.23 2.68 9.69
N LEU A 112 -12.47 2.94 8.62
CA LEU A 112 -11.01 2.89 8.63
C LEU A 112 -10.50 4.12 9.39
N HIS A 113 -10.51 4.06 10.73
CA HIS A 113 -9.86 5.06 11.58
C HIS A 113 -8.37 5.14 11.20
N PHE A 114 -7.97 6.29 10.68
CA PHE A 114 -6.65 6.58 10.11
C PHE A 114 -5.98 7.72 10.89
N ASP A 115 -6.05 7.69 12.22
CA ASP A 115 -5.44 8.73 13.06
C ASP A 115 -3.95 8.47 13.36
N SER A 116 -3.46 7.29 13.00
CA SER A 116 -2.05 6.93 13.05
C SER A 116 -1.77 5.83 12.05
N ILE A 117 -0.89 6.08 11.06
CA ILE A 117 -0.17 4.97 10.46
C ILE A 117 0.86 4.57 11.51
N GLY A 118 0.61 3.45 12.19
CA GLY A 118 1.59 2.92 13.11
C GLY A 118 2.84 2.50 12.33
N GLU A 119 3.91 3.28 12.39
CA GLU A 119 5.22 2.73 12.77
C GLU A 119 5.87 1.61 11.88
N ALA A 120 6.75 0.76 12.45
CA ALA A 120 7.32 -0.48 11.87
C ALA A 120 7.99 -1.41 12.95
N ASP A 121 7.50 -2.65 13.16
CA ASP A 121 7.94 -3.62 14.20
C ASP A 121 8.35 -4.93 13.55
N PHE A 122 9.56 -5.38 13.86
CA PHE A 122 10.21 -6.49 13.18
C PHE A 122 9.77 -7.86 13.72
N ASN A 123 8.86 -7.89 14.70
CA ASN A 123 8.14 -9.11 15.13
C ASN A 123 7.00 -9.53 14.18
N ASN A 124 6.43 -8.60 13.39
CA ASN A 124 5.27 -8.88 12.52
C ASN A 124 5.52 -8.38 11.09
N PRO A 125 5.16 -9.13 10.04
CA PRO A 125 5.33 -8.67 8.67
C PRO A 125 4.34 -7.53 8.35
N THR A 126 4.83 -6.47 7.71
CA THR A 126 3.96 -5.45 7.09
C THR A 126 3.41 -6.02 5.79
N VAL A 127 2.11 -5.85 5.57
CA VAL A 127 1.39 -6.30 4.37
C VAL A 127 0.67 -5.13 3.69
N LEU A 128 0.84 -5.01 2.39
CA LEU A 128 0.08 -4.10 1.53
C LEU A 128 -0.64 -4.92 0.45
N ILE A 129 -1.94 -4.67 0.28
CA ILE A 129 -2.79 -5.29 -0.74
C ILE A 129 -3.34 -4.18 -1.64
N CYS A 130 -3.10 -4.30 -2.94
CA CYS A 130 -3.57 -3.38 -3.97
C CYS A 130 -4.40 -4.11 -5.05
N ASN A 131 -5.23 -3.38 -5.80
CA ASN A 131 -5.74 -3.86 -7.07
C ASN A 131 -4.56 -4.10 -8.03
N HIS A 132 -4.54 -5.26 -8.71
CA HIS A 132 -3.48 -5.55 -9.67
C HIS A 132 -3.62 -4.70 -10.93
N LEU A 133 -2.52 -4.03 -11.32
CA LEU A 133 -2.46 -3.28 -12.56
C LEU A 133 -2.04 -4.20 -13.70
N ASN A 134 -2.89 -4.37 -14.72
CA ASN A 134 -2.54 -5.18 -15.88
C ASN A 134 -1.41 -4.51 -16.69
N GLY A 135 -0.23 -5.14 -16.72
CA GLY A 135 0.94 -4.63 -17.43
C GLY A 135 2.18 -5.46 -17.09
N ASN A 136 3.22 -5.35 -17.91
CA ASN A 136 4.49 -6.06 -17.73
C ASN A 136 5.65 -5.06 -17.77
N ALA A 137 6.70 -5.29 -16.99
CA ALA A 137 7.95 -4.55 -17.15
C ALA A 137 8.58 -4.87 -18.53
N ARG A 138 9.14 -3.86 -19.20
CA ARG A 138 9.73 -3.97 -20.54
C ARG A 138 11.14 -3.38 -20.54
N GLU A 139 12.08 -4.11 -21.12
CA GLU A 139 13.45 -3.64 -21.33
C GLU A 139 13.48 -2.37 -22.20
N LEU A 140 14.37 -1.43 -21.87
CA LEU A 140 14.49 -0.14 -22.59
C LEU A 140 14.81 -0.33 -24.08
N SER A 141 15.55 -1.38 -24.42
CA SER A 141 15.89 -1.76 -25.80
C SER A 141 14.72 -2.35 -26.61
N LEU A 142 13.60 -2.67 -25.94
CA LEU A 142 12.40 -3.25 -26.54
C LEU A 142 11.20 -2.29 -26.54
N LEU A 143 11.40 -1.02 -26.18
CA LEU A 143 10.37 0.01 -26.23
C LEU A 143 9.98 0.31 -27.67
N THR A 144 8.67 0.28 -27.94
CA THR A 144 8.09 0.71 -29.20
C THR A 144 7.89 2.23 -29.22
N THR A 145 7.58 2.77 -30.40
CA THR A 145 7.17 4.18 -30.53
C THR A 145 5.92 4.49 -29.70
N ASP A 146 4.97 3.55 -29.66
CA ASP A 146 3.74 3.69 -28.88
C ASP A 146 4.03 3.69 -27.37
N ASP A 147 4.93 2.82 -26.88
CA ASP A 147 5.39 2.85 -25.48
C ASP A 147 6.00 4.21 -25.11
N CYS A 148 6.82 4.79 -26.01
CA CYS A 148 7.42 6.11 -25.81
C CYS A 148 6.37 7.23 -25.78
N VAL A 149 5.36 7.19 -26.65
CA VAL A 149 4.26 8.17 -26.68
C VAL A 149 3.40 8.06 -25.42
N ASN A 150 3.10 6.85 -24.97
CA ASN A 150 2.35 6.60 -23.73
C ASN A 150 3.12 7.10 -22.50
N ALA A 151 4.42 6.78 -22.40
CA ALA A 151 5.28 7.26 -21.32
C ALA A 151 5.41 8.79 -21.32
N GLY A 152 5.62 9.42 -22.48
CA GLY A 152 5.68 10.88 -22.61
C GLY A 152 4.36 11.57 -22.24
N THR A 153 3.23 10.95 -22.58
CA THR A 153 1.88 11.43 -22.21
C THR A 153 1.68 11.37 -20.70
N ALA A 154 2.06 10.27 -20.05
CA ALA A 154 2.00 10.09 -18.60
C ALA A 154 2.88 11.11 -17.86
N ILE A 155 4.14 11.28 -18.28
CA ILE A 155 5.07 12.28 -17.73
C ILE A 155 4.49 13.69 -17.88
N GLY A 156 3.99 14.03 -19.07
CA GLY A 156 3.33 15.31 -19.33
C GLY A 156 2.09 15.54 -18.46
N ALA A 157 1.33 14.49 -18.15
CA ALA A 157 0.18 14.56 -17.26
C ALA A 157 0.60 14.78 -15.79
N ILE A 158 1.63 14.07 -15.32
CA ILE A 158 2.24 14.29 -13.99
C ILE A 158 2.72 15.74 -13.85
N HIS A 159 3.42 16.27 -14.85
CA HIS A 159 3.92 17.66 -14.86
C HIS A 159 2.80 18.72 -14.82
N ARG A 160 1.55 18.35 -15.15
CA ARG A 160 0.36 19.23 -15.08
C ARG A 160 -0.39 19.12 -13.75
N LEU A 161 -0.05 18.17 -12.87
CA LEU A 161 -0.65 18.10 -11.54
C LEU A 161 -0.18 19.28 -10.68
N SER A 162 -1.12 19.97 -10.03
CA SER A 162 -0.79 21.00 -9.04
C SER A 162 -0.18 20.34 -7.79
N PRO A 163 1.05 20.70 -7.36
CA PRO A 163 1.67 20.12 -6.16
C PRO A 163 0.81 20.25 -4.89
N SER A 164 -0.15 21.17 -4.88
CA SER A 164 -1.08 21.38 -3.76
C SER A 164 -1.96 20.17 -3.41
N PHE A 165 -2.09 19.14 -4.26
CA PHE A 165 -2.86 17.94 -3.88
C PHE A 165 -2.16 17.11 -2.79
N LEU A 166 -0.82 17.10 -2.79
CA LEU A 166 -0.02 16.40 -1.78
C LEU A 166 -0.13 17.09 -0.42
N THR A 167 0.01 18.42 -0.39
CA THR A 167 -0.09 19.21 0.85
C THR A 167 -1.51 19.26 1.43
N LYS A 168 -2.55 19.20 0.58
CA LYS A 168 -3.96 19.05 1.01
C LYS A 168 -4.30 17.67 1.57
N SER A 169 -3.40 16.70 1.42
CA SER A 169 -3.60 15.31 1.85
C SER A 169 -2.58 14.89 2.91
N ASP A 170 -1.95 15.88 3.58
CA ASP A 170 -0.94 15.70 4.61
C ASP A 170 0.21 14.76 4.21
N TYR A 171 0.61 14.77 2.93
CA TYR A 171 1.79 14.06 2.46
C TYR A 171 3.07 14.86 2.80
N PRO A 172 4.18 14.22 3.23
CA PRO A 172 5.39 14.94 3.59
C PRO A 172 5.99 15.66 2.37
N SER A 173 6.46 16.89 2.59
CA SER A 173 7.26 17.69 1.66
C SER A 173 8.75 17.44 1.85
#